data_AF-A0A9E2G8T3-F1
#
_entry.id   AF-A0A9E2G8T3-F1
#
_cell.length_a   1.000
_cell.length_b   1.000
_cell.length_c   1.000
_cell.angle_alpha   90.00
_cell.angle_beta   90.00
_cell.angle_gamma   90.00
#
_symmetry.space_group_name_H-M   'P 1'
#
loop_
_entity.id
_entity.type
_entity.pdbx_description
1 polymer ?
#
loop_
_entity_poly.entity_id
_entity_poly.type
_entity_poly.pdbx_seq_one_letter_code
_entity_poly.pdbx_strand_id
1 'polypeptide(L)'
;MKKTSDLTKFHQTLTDALYQIEMEEEFPNHFYQALLSGENAIYQKNISEIKTFHEDWIGTIESFFPSLDKITKNAKSGLRYDQEIVAIEKAKKTNSESVRHLASHTHLIKEIRNGEVVPKKILITQAEVDLAIYENRFIMTLINRLFRFVMQRYEIVKNNVKSYERKHFNLKSEFTIRESEVELNIDLNIKDEIEFDIDGRSNYKLMNRINNLLKMVNGLRESNFMEELKNAKPIVPPIMKTSIILKNVDYNNCLNLWLYLDKYNTFNFDLDVKEQNLPFDKYYLRNVYQTALMSFSTVYANQEALADHYQYVDVEEYKRRAPKFVKKNLKDIINQPDPVVLEDTQINQYYLDQSVEMFKKNLEKHNDESSSYDVALRKALRDTIEITNKLYESYFEFRPESIDNDMFFSRLLKADTETEILKAKDKARVARIIRETKEVDYNNAIRLEKRMMKDIQDLDKKLAKELKGKAYDLAKKLTIEEKIKIERENLSINQGILEDYLKFTSEQKQILNDEQKAFNEKLKENAKKVKEEEKIIIETEKKKAKAMYLRDLKVLKTEQRIQKKKLADQIREQRATQKKKLADEKQKTKVVSAQRIAKAKEKIQTDYEKKVNSAKEKYKV
;
A
#
# COMPACT_ATOMS: atom_id res chain seq x y z
N MET A 1 31.98 37.64 36.48
CA MET A 1 33.39 37.32 36.15
C MET A 1 34.30 38.42 36.65
N LYS A 2 35.12 38.16 37.67
CA LYS A 2 36.23 39.03 38.04
C LYS A 2 37.29 38.95 36.94
N LYS A 3 37.99 40.06 36.71
CA LYS A 3 38.81 40.36 35.54
C LYS A 3 39.84 39.25 35.22
N THR A 4 39.78 38.68 34.02
CA THR A 4 40.87 37.89 33.43
C THR A 4 42.19 38.65 33.36
N SER A 5 42.17 40.00 33.45
CA SER A 5 43.37 40.83 33.53
C SER A 5 44.25 40.56 34.76
N ASP A 6 43.68 40.03 35.85
CA ASP A 6 44.43 39.85 37.10
C ASP A 6 45.28 38.57 37.07
N LEU A 7 44.86 37.52 36.36
CA LEU A 7 45.61 36.26 36.27
C LEU A 7 46.84 36.39 35.37
N THR A 8 46.71 36.98 34.18
CA THR A 8 47.84 37.16 33.26
C THR A 8 48.91 38.04 33.89
N LYS A 9 48.50 39.14 34.56
CA LYS A 9 49.42 40.04 35.25
C LYS A 9 50.10 39.37 36.45
N PHE A 10 49.35 38.59 37.24
CA PHE A 10 49.90 37.80 38.33
C PHE A 10 50.92 36.78 37.82
N HIS A 11 50.57 36.01 36.78
CA HIS A 11 51.47 35.03 36.16
C HIS A 11 52.75 35.69 35.66
N GLN A 12 52.66 36.83 34.97
CA GLN A 12 53.84 37.60 34.54
C GLN A 12 54.72 38.02 35.72
N THR A 13 54.11 38.59 36.77
CA THR A 13 54.84 39.03 37.97
C THR A 13 55.53 37.86 38.66
N LEU A 14 54.86 36.70 38.74
CA LEU A 14 55.40 35.46 39.29
C LEU A 14 56.60 34.96 38.48
N THR A 15 56.46 34.89 37.15
CA THR A 15 57.54 34.43 36.27
C THR A 15 58.75 35.37 36.29
N ASP A 16 58.52 36.67 36.42
CA ASP A 16 59.60 37.67 36.50
C ASP A 16 60.36 37.53 37.83
N ALA A 17 59.65 37.33 38.94
CA ALA A 17 60.28 37.08 40.24
C ALA A 17 61.09 35.78 40.24
N LEU A 18 60.55 34.69 39.67
CA LEU A 18 61.26 33.42 39.54
C LEU A 18 62.53 33.57 38.69
N TYR A 19 62.45 34.33 37.60
CA TYR A 19 63.61 34.57 36.75
C TYR A 19 64.73 35.32 37.48
N GLN A 20 64.41 36.31 38.32
CA GLN A 20 65.43 36.99 39.13
C GLN A 20 66.12 36.02 40.10
N ILE A 21 65.34 35.17 40.77
CA ILE A 21 65.87 34.15 41.70
C ILE A 21 66.76 33.14 40.96
N GLU A 22 66.37 32.72 39.75
CA GLU A 22 67.18 31.84 38.89
C GLU A 22 68.53 32.44 38.48
N MET A 23 68.63 33.78 38.40
CA MET A 23 69.89 34.46 38.10
C MET A 23 70.77 34.64 39.33
N GLU A 24 70.18 34.71 40.53
CA GLU A 24 70.88 34.91 41.79
C GLU A 24 71.41 33.60 42.41
N GLU A 25 70.68 32.49 42.23
CA GLU A 25 70.96 31.21 42.89
C GLU A 25 71.52 30.14 41.94
N GLU A 26 72.46 29.31 42.42
CA GLU A 26 73.08 28.25 41.60
C GLU A 26 72.21 26.98 41.49
N PHE A 27 71.39 26.70 42.50
CA PHE A 27 70.60 25.46 42.60
C PHE A 27 69.61 25.24 41.43
N PRO A 28 68.86 26.25 40.96
CA PRO A 28 67.97 26.11 39.80
C PRO A 28 68.67 25.55 38.55
N ASN A 29 69.91 25.96 38.28
CA ASN A 29 70.68 25.47 37.14
C ASN A 29 71.01 23.98 37.27
N HIS A 30 71.41 23.53 38.47
CA HIS A 30 71.65 22.11 38.74
C HIS A 30 70.37 21.29 38.61
N PHE A 31 69.24 21.82 39.10
CA PHE A 31 67.94 21.18 38.94
C PHE A 31 67.56 21.03 37.46
N TYR A 32 67.67 22.10 36.66
CA TYR A 32 67.34 22.04 35.24
C TYR A 32 68.25 21.08 34.45
N GLN A 33 69.54 20.99 34.78
CA GLN A 33 70.43 20.00 34.17
C GLN A 33 70.00 18.56 34.49
N ALA A 34 69.60 18.30 35.73
CA ALA A 34 69.10 16.98 36.13
C ALA A 34 67.75 16.68 35.46
N LEU A 35 66.80 17.61 35.53
CA LEU A 35 65.48 17.49 34.91
C LEU A 35 65.59 17.22 33.42
N LEU A 36 66.37 18.02 32.68
CA LEU A 36 66.52 17.89 31.23
C LEU A 36 67.32 16.66 30.79
N SER A 37 68.15 16.08 31.66
CA SER A 37 68.88 14.84 31.36
C SER A 37 68.09 13.57 31.68
N GLY A 38 66.99 13.69 32.44
CA GLY A 38 66.05 12.61 32.72
C GLY A 38 65.02 12.36 31.62
N GLU A 39 64.10 11.43 31.88
CA GLU A 39 63.01 11.07 30.97
C GLU A 39 61.81 12.00 31.19
N ASN A 40 61.57 12.90 30.23
CA ASN A 40 60.48 13.88 30.29
C ASN A 40 59.42 13.61 29.23
N ALA A 41 58.17 13.46 29.66
CA ALA A 41 56.99 13.42 28.82
C ALA A 41 56.08 14.60 29.16
N ILE A 42 55.85 15.48 28.18
CA ILE A 42 54.99 16.66 28.32
C ILE A 42 53.95 16.65 27.21
N TYR A 43 52.69 16.82 27.58
CA TYR A 43 51.65 17.10 26.60
C TYR A 43 50.61 18.08 27.13
N GLN A 44 50.03 18.84 26.21
CA GLN A 44 48.85 19.64 26.47
C GLN A 44 47.84 19.39 25.37
N LYS A 45 46.62 19.07 25.80
CA LYS A 45 45.49 18.79 24.92
C LYS A 45 44.34 19.72 25.27
N ASN A 46 43.70 20.25 24.24
CA ASN A 46 42.39 20.83 24.37
C ASN A 46 41.39 19.90 23.67
N ILE A 47 40.43 19.38 24.42
CA ILE A 47 39.42 18.43 23.94
C ILE A 47 38.07 19.11 24.09
N SER A 48 37.42 19.44 22.98
CA SER A 48 36.02 19.89 23.01
C SER A 48 35.09 18.73 22.67
N GLU A 49 34.16 18.46 23.57
CA GLU A 49 33.10 17.46 23.43
C GLU A 49 31.77 18.20 23.25
N ILE A 50 31.31 18.30 22.01
CA ILE A 50 30.03 18.94 21.69
C ILE A 50 29.01 17.85 21.37
N LYS A 51 27.89 17.88 22.10
CA LYS A 51 26.77 16.97 21.87
C LYS A 51 25.68 17.69 21.09
N THR A 52 25.33 17.16 19.93
CA THR A 52 24.28 17.70 19.06
C THR A 52 23.11 16.73 19.02
N PHE A 53 21.91 17.22 19.33
CA PHE A 53 20.69 16.42 19.33
C PHE A 53 19.82 16.75 18.11
N HIS A 54 19.21 15.74 17.50
CA HIS A 54 18.24 15.96 16.42
C HIS A 54 16.94 16.56 16.95
N GLU A 55 16.46 17.64 16.31
CA GLU A 55 15.23 18.35 16.71
C GLU A 55 14.00 18.00 15.85
N ASP A 56 14.17 17.32 14.71
CA ASP A 56 13.13 17.11 13.69
C ASP A 56 11.87 16.41 14.23
N TRP A 57 12.05 15.54 15.23
CA TRP A 57 10.96 14.81 15.86
C TRP A 57 10.03 15.70 16.68
N ILE A 58 10.54 16.81 17.23
CA ILE A 58 9.73 17.75 18.03
C ILE A 58 8.72 18.43 17.12
N GLY A 59 9.18 19.02 16.01
CA GLY A 59 8.30 19.69 15.06
C GLY A 59 7.28 18.74 14.44
N THR A 60 7.69 17.49 14.18
CA THR A 60 6.79 16.46 13.66
C THR A 60 5.68 16.13 14.67
N ILE A 61 6.01 15.92 15.95
CA ILE A 61 5.01 15.64 16.99
C ILE A 61 4.10 16.86 17.22
N GLU A 62 4.67 18.07 17.30
CA GLU A 62 3.92 19.32 17.45
C GLU A 62 2.85 19.48 16.35
N SER A 63 3.14 19.02 15.12
CA SER A 63 2.18 19.08 14.01
C SER A 63 0.95 18.19 14.18
N PHE A 64 1.05 17.09 14.95
CA PHE A 64 -0.05 16.15 15.19
C PHE A 64 -0.89 16.48 16.43
N PHE A 65 -0.40 17.38 17.29
CA PHE A 65 -1.07 17.78 18.52
C PHE A 65 -2.48 18.36 18.34
N PRO A 66 -2.74 19.25 17.35
CA PRO A 66 -4.08 19.81 17.14
C PRO A 66 -5.15 18.74 16.91
N SER A 67 -4.82 17.67 16.18
CA SER A 67 -5.76 16.56 15.95
C SER A 67 -6.01 15.75 17.23
N LEU A 68 -4.98 15.51 18.05
CA LEU A 68 -5.14 14.86 19.36
C LEU A 68 -6.02 15.70 20.31
N ASP A 69 -5.75 16.99 20.42
CA ASP A 69 -6.52 17.92 21.26
C ASP A 69 -7.99 17.99 20.83
N LYS A 70 -8.24 18.02 19.51
CA LYS A 70 -9.61 18.04 18.98
C LYS A 70 -10.38 16.76 19.26
N ILE A 71 -9.74 15.59 19.16
CA ILE A 71 -10.37 14.30 19.47
C ILE A 71 -10.64 14.15 20.96
N THR A 72 -9.67 14.51 21.81
CA THR A 72 -9.82 14.40 23.27
C THR A 72 -10.91 15.33 23.80
N LYS A 73 -11.11 16.50 23.20
CA LYS A 73 -12.23 17.41 23.53
C LYS A 73 -13.59 16.95 23.00
N ASN A 74 -13.62 16.27 21.84
CA ASN A 74 -14.84 15.82 21.19
C ASN A 74 -14.80 14.31 20.92
N ALA A 75 -14.73 13.54 22.01
CA ALA A 75 -14.68 12.10 21.95
C ALA A 75 -15.95 11.52 21.34
N LYS A 76 -15.79 10.54 20.45
CA LYS A 76 -16.95 9.86 19.86
C LYS A 76 -17.49 8.83 20.84
N SER A 77 -18.80 8.76 21.04
CA SER A 77 -19.42 7.71 21.82
C SER A 77 -20.06 6.64 20.92
N GLY A 78 -20.06 5.41 21.42
CA GLY A 78 -20.83 4.29 20.89
C GLY A 78 -22.02 3.97 21.80
N LEU A 79 -22.91 3.09 21.32
CA LEU A 79 -23.97 2.52 22.15
C LEU A 79 -23.53 1.13 22.59
N ARG A 80 -23.49 0.89 23.91
CA ARG A 80 -23.37 -0.44 24.49
C ARG A 80 -24.75 -0.87 24.99
N TYR A 81 -25.15 -2.09 24.66
CA TYR A 81 -26.45 -2.63 25.09
C TYR A 81 -26.23 -3.55 26.27
N ASP A 82 -26.53 -3.06 27.47
CA ASP A 82 -26.40 -3.84 28.70
C ASP A 82 -27.71 -4.59 28.95
N GLN A 83 -27.57 -5.89 29.21
CA GLN A 83 -28.68 -6.81 29.44
C GLN A 83 -28.87 -7.02 30.94
N GLU A 84 -30.04 -6.66 31.45
CA GLU A 84 -30.38 -6.80 32.87
C GLU A 84 -31.71 -7.55 33.05
N ILE A 85 -31.77 -8.48 34.01
CA ILE A 85 -33.00 -9.19 34.37
C ILE A 85 -33.70 -8.44 35.49
N VAL A 86 -34.78 -7.75 35.14
CA VAL A 86 -35.53 -6.90 36.08
C VAL A 86 -36.91 -7.52 36.35
N ALA A 87 -37.50 -7.24 37.51
CA ALA A 87 -38.90 -7.56 37.77
C ALA A 87 -39.81 -6.97 36.69
N ILE A 88 -40.84 -7.72 36.28
CA ILE A 88 -41.72 -7.33 35.17
C ILE A 88 -42.34 -5.94 35.36
N GLU A 89 -42.65 -5.58 36.61
CA GLU A 89 -43.24 -4.29 36.99
C GLU A 89 -42.32 -3.09 36.72
N LYS A 90 -41.00 -3.30 36.70
CA LYS A 90 -40.01 -2.26 36.40
C LYS A 90 -39.65 -2.22 34.91
N ALA A 91 -40.14 -3.17 34.11
CA ALA A 91 -39.81 -3.26 32.70
C ALA A 91 -40.63 -2.27 31.87
N LYS A 92 -39.96 -1.29 31.22
CA LYS A 92 -40.63 -0.31 30.36
C LYS A 92 -40.85 -0.79 28.93
N LYS A 93 -39.89 -1.51 28.35
CA LYS A 93 -39.92 -1.97 26.95
C LYS A 93 -39.20 -3.30 26.80
N THR A 94 -39.82 -4.23 26.09
CA THR A 94 -39.29 -5.58 25.82
C THR A 94 -38.94 -5.70 24.34
N ASN A 95 -37.92 -6.48 24.00
CA ASN A 95 -37.54 -6.78 22.63
C ASN A 95 -37.73 -8.29 22.34
N SER A 96 -37.45 -8.71 21.10
CA SER A 96 -37.58 -10.13 20.72
C SER A 96 -36.64 -11.04 21.52
N GLU A 97 -35.50 -10.51 21.94
CA GLU A 97 -34.51 -11.22 22.77
C GLU A 97 -35.01 -11.41 24.20
N SER A 98 -35.74 -10.44 24.77
CA SER A 98 -36.44 -10.55 26.06
C SER A 98 -37.37 -11.76 26.08
N VAL A 99 -38.14 -11.94 25.00
CA VAL A 99 -39.09 -13.05 24.85
C VAL A 99 -38.35 -14.37 24.70
N ARG A 100 -37.28 -14.40 23.90
CA ARG A 100 -36.45 -15.60 23.70
C ARG A 100 -35.77 -16.04 24.99
N HIS A 101 -35.24 -15.09 25.77
CA HIS A 101 -34.65 -15.36 27.08
C HIS A 101 -35.69 -15.88 28.07
N LEU A 102 -36.88 -15.29 28.11
CA LEU A 102 -37.96 -15.76 28.99
C LEU A 102 -38.39 -17.19 28.64
N ALA A 103 -38.49 -17.52 27.35
CA ALA A 103 -38.85 -18.86 26.89
C ALA A 103 -37.82 -19.94 27.29
N SER A 104 -36.53 -19.59 27.35
CA SER A 104 -35.48 -20.50 27.81
C SER A 104 -35.32 -20.58 29.33
N HIS A 105 -35.85 -19.60 30.08
CA HIS A 105 -35.70 -19.49 31.53
C HIS A 105 -37.06 -19.56 32.23
N THR A 106 -37.67 -20.75 32.23
CA THR A 106 -39.02 -21.00 32.79
C THR A 106 -39.17 -20.61 34.26
N HIS A 107 -38.09 -20.60 35.04
CA HIS A 107 -38.08 -20.14 36.44
C HIS A 107 -38.36 -18.63 36.61
N LEU A 108 -38.31 -17.85 35.53
CA LEU A 108 -38.67 -16.43 35.52
C LEU A 108 -40.17 -16.22 35.25
N ILE A 109 -40.95 -17.28 35.05
CA ILE A 109 -42.41 -17.23 34.83
C ILE A 109 -43.12 -17.30 36.19
N LYS A 110 -44.13 -16.43 36.39
CA LYS A 110 -44.96 -16.40 37.60
C LYS A 110 -46.13 -17.36 37.48
N GLU A 111 -46.89 -17.26 36.38
CA GLU A 111 -48.07 -18.09 36.13
C GLU A 111 -48.37 -18.19 34.63
N ILE A 112 -49.11 -19.23 34.25
CA ILE A 112 -49.62 -19.45 32.90
C ILE A 112 -51.14 -19.60 33.01
N ARG A 113 -51.90 -18.69 32.40
CA ARG A 113 -53.37 -18.70 32.41
C ARG A 113 -53.89 -18.71 30.98
N ASN A 114 -54.73 -19.70 30.64
CA ASN A 114 -55.39 -19.80 29.33
C ASN A 114 -54.45 -19.65 28.11
N GLY A 115 -53.21 -20.14 28.22
CA GLY A 115 -52.20 -20.02 27.17
C GLY A 115 -51.39 -18.71 27.17
N GLU A 116 -51.71 -17.76 28.05
CA GLU A 116 -50.92 -16.54 28.26
C GLU A 116 -49.90 -16.73 29.39
N VAL A 117 -48.65 -16.34 29.12
CA VAL A 117 -47.52 -16.48 30.06
C VAL A 117 -47.27 -15.15 30.76
N VAL A 118 -47.35 -15.15 32.10
CA VAL A 118 -47.08 -13.97 32.93
C VAL A 118 -45.70 -14.11 33.58
N PRO A 119 -44.68 -13.34 33.16
CA PRO A 119 -43.34 -13.37 33.76
C PRO A 119 -43.30 -12.72 35.14
N LYS A 120 -42.46 -13.26 36.04
CA LYS A 120 -42.02 -12.63 37.30
C LYS A 120 -40.88 -11.63 37.06
N LYS A 121 -39.92 -12.00 36.21
CA LYS A 121 -38.80 -11.15 35.79
C LYS A 121 -38.59 -11.31 34.28
N ILE A 122 -38.05 -10.28 33.64
CA ILE A 122 -37.80 -10.26 32.20
C ILE A 122 -36.45 -9.60 31.91
N LEU A 123 -35.75 -10.10 30.88
CA LEU A 123 -34.52 -9.51 30.38
C LEU A 123 -34.85 -8.20 29.65
N ILE A 124 -34.18 -7.11 29.98
CA ILE A 124 -34.29 -5.83 29.31
C ILE A 124 -32.91 -5.46 28.78
N THR A 125 -32.87 -4.95 27.55
CA THR A 125 -31.67 -4.30 27.00
C THR A 125 -31.76 -2.81 27.22
N GLN A 126 -30.82 -2.24 27.97
CA GLN A 126 -30.67 -0.79 28.11
C GLN A 126 -29.50 -0.34 27.24
N ALA A 127 -29.71 0.73 26.46
CA ALA A 127 -28.63 1.31 25.66
C ALA A 127 -27.91 2.36 26.53
N GLU A 128 -26.67 2.08 26.89
CA GLU A 128 -25.78 3.02 27.54
C GLU A 128 -24.83 3.67 26.52
N VAL A 129 -24.50 4.92 26.76
CA VAL A 129 -23.49 5.64 25.98
C VAL A 129 -22.12 5.21 26.49
N ASP A 130 -21.36 4.53 25.63
CA ASP A 130 -20.03 4.04 25.96
C ASP A 130 -18.96 4.81 25.18
N LEU A 131 -18.04 5.43 25.89
CA LEU A 131 -16.91 6.14 25.31
C LEU A 131 -15.73 5.22 25.03
N ALA A 132 -15.71 4.00 25.57
CA ALA A 132 -14.65 3.01 25.37
C ALA A 132 -14.73 2.28 24.02
N ILE A 133 -15.14 2.98 22.96
CA ILE A 133 -15.06 2.48 21.59
C ILE A 133 -13.60 2.23 21.17
N TYR A 134 -13.42 1.38 20.17
CA TYR A 134 -12.10 0.99 19.69
C TYR A 134 -11.21 2.21 19.34
N GLU A 135 -11.76 3.19 18.64
CA GLU A 135 -11.02 4.37 18.21
C GLU A 135 -10.54 5.23 19.39
N ASN A 136 -11.39 5.41 20.40
CA ASN A 136 -11.02 6.16 21.60
C ASN A 136 -9.97 5.42 22.44
N ARG A 137 -10.11 4.10 22.57
CA ARG A 137 -9.08 3.24 23.18
C ARG A 137 -7.75 3.32 22.42
N PHE A 138 -7.80 3.51 21.10
CA PHE A 138 -6.60 3.70 20.28
C PHE A 138 -5.92 5.03 20.62
N ILE A 139 -6.68 6.13 20.67
CA ILE A 139 -6.16 7.45 21.06
C ILE A 139 -5.59 7.43 22.48
N MET A 140 -6.29 6.82 23.44
CA MET A 140 -5.79 6.65 24.81
C MET A 140 -4.44 5.89 24.82
N THR A 141 -4.34 4.80 24.06
CA THR A 141 -3.10 4.02 23.95
C THR A 141 -2.00 4.84 23.29
N LEU A 142 -2.32 5.62 22.26
CA LEU A 142 -1.39 6.51 21.56
C LEU A 142 -0.87 7.63 22.47
N ILE A 143 -1.71 8.28 23.27
CA ILE A 143 -1.30 9.34 24.21
C ILE A 143 -0.33 8.77 25.25
N ASN A 144 -0.65 7.62 25.84
CA ASN A 144 0.24 6.95 26.79
C ASN A 144 1.59 6.58 26.16
N ARG A 145 1.56 6.11 24.92
CA ARG A 145 2.77 5.78 24.15
C ARG A 145 3.59 7.02 23.83
N LEU A 146 2.94 8.10 23.38
CA LEU A 146 3.56 9.39 23.07
C LEU A 146 4.24 9.98 24.31
N PHE A 147 3.58 9.92 25.47
CA PHE A 147 4.16 10.37 26.73
C PHE A 147 5.47 9.64 27.04
N ARG A 148 5.48 8.30 26.96
CA ARG A 148 6.69 7.50 27.20
C ARG A 148 7.80 7.87 26.23
N PHE A 149 7.46 8.04 24.95
CA PHE A 149 8.42 8.42 23.91
C PHE A 149 9.09 9.78 24.18
N VAL A 150 8.30 10.80 24.56
CA VAL A 150 8.82 12.14 24.85
C VAL A 150 9.59 12.15 26.18
N MET A 151 9.08 11.47 27.20
CA MET A 151 9.73 11.37 28.52
C MET A 151 11.11 10.72 28.45
N GLN A 152 11.26 9.62 27.70
CA GLN A 152 12.56 8.95 27.52
C GLN A 152 13.59 9.89 26.88
N ARG A 153 13.18 10.65 25.85
CA ARG A 153 14.06 11.62 25.19
C ARG A 153 14.39 12.80 26.08
N TYR A 154 13.41 13.30 26.83
CA TYR A 154 13.64 14.34 27.82
C TYR A 154 14.75 13.94 28.80
N GLU A 155 14.69 12.73 29.38
CA GLU A 155 15.71 12.26 30.31
C GLU A 155 17.09 12.09 29.64
N ILE A 156 17.15 11.57 28.41
CA ILE A 156 18.41 11.45 27.66
C ILE A 156 19.04 12.82 27.44
N VAL A 157 18.26 13.80 26.96
CA VAL A 157 18.78 15.15 26.74
C VAL A 157 19.16 15.78 28.07
N LYS A 158 18.35 15.63 29.13
CA LYS A 158 18.60 16.21 30.47
C LYS A 158 19.92 15.75 31.07
N ASN A 159 20.21 14.47 30.96
CA ASN A 159 21.47 13.90 31.46
C ASN A 159 22.68 14.27 30.59
N ASN A 160 22.46 14.78 29.37
CA ASN A 160 23.50 15.03 28.38
C ASN A 160 23.47 16.45 27.78
N VAL A 161 22.76 17.42 28.39
CA VAL A 161 22.62 18.80 27.87
C VAL A 161 23.99 19.47 27.75
N LYS A 162 24.86 19.17 28.70
CA LYS A 162 26.14 19.83 28.89
C LYS A 162 27.17 19.32 27.90
N SER A 163 27.70 20.27 27.13
CA SER A 163 28.93 20.11 26.35
C SER A 163 30.10 20.63 27.18
N TYR A 164 31.30 20.09 26.96
CA TYR A 164 32.47 20.42 27.77
C TYR A 164 33.69 20.71 26.91
N GLU A 165 34.49 21.67 27.35
CA GLU A 165 35.88 21.84 26.94
C GLU A 165 36.77 21.32 28.06
N ARG A 166 37.70 20.41 27.73
CA ARG A 166 38.70 19.88 28.66
C ARG A 166 40.07 20.34 28.23
N LYS A 167 40.73 21.10 29.10
CA LYS A 167 42.14 21.48 28.95
C LYS A 167 42.95 20.56 29.85
N HIS A 168 43.66 19.63 29.24
CA HIS A 168 44.49 18.65 29.92
C HIS A 168 45.96 18.97 29.71
N PHE A 169 46.68 19.26 30.79
CA PHE A 169 48.12 19.38 30.80
C PHE A 169 48.71 18.28 31.68
N ASN A 170 49.73 17.60 31.17
CA ASN A 170 50.48 16.62 31.94
C ASN A 170 51.99 16.79 31.71
N LEU A 171 52.73 16.77 32.81
CA LEU A 171 54.19 16.66 32.85
C LEU A 171 54.52 15.43 33.70
N LYS A 172 55.12 14.42 33.08
CA LYS A 172 55.76 13.31 33.77
C LYS A 172 57.27 13.40 33.56
N SER A 173 58.03 13.39 34.64
CA SER A 173 59.48 13.51 34.61
C SER A 173 60.10 12.53 35.60
N GLU A 174 61.07 11.74 35.13
CA GLU A 174 61.86 10.83 35.94
C GLU A 174 63.33 11.22 35.80
N PHE A 175 63.96 11.69 36.88
CA PHE A 175 65.34 12.16 36.87
C PHE A 175 66.05 11.90 38.20
N THR A 176 67.37 11.85 38.15
CA THR A 176 68.21 11.70 39.35
C THR A 176 68.88 13.02 39.66
N ILE A 177 68.73 13.50 40.89
CA ILE A 177 69.44 14.67 41.40
C ILE A 177 70.22 14.29 42.64
N ARG A 178 71.56 14.45 42.58
CA ARG A 178 72.50 13.93 43.58
C ARG A 178 72.40 12.40 43.69
N GLU A 179 71.81 11.87 44.77
CA GLU A 179 71.62 10.42 45.01
C GLU A 179 70.11 10.05 45.10
N SER A 180 69.23 11.01 44.80
CA SER A 180 67.78 10.83 44.90
C SER A 180 67.17 10.61 43.52
N GLU A 181 66.41 9.53 43.38
CA GLU A 181 65.53 9.30 42.24
C GLU A 181 64.23 10.10 42.45
N VAL A 182 63.90 10.94 41.47
CA VAL A 182 62.72 11.82 41.52
C VAL A 182 61.78 11.44 40.40
N GLU A 183 60.58 10.98 40.77
CA GLU A 183 59.43 10.87 39.86
C GLU A 183 58.48 12.04 40.14
N LEU A 184 58.39 12.96 39.18
CA LEU A 184 57.49 14.11 39.23
C LEU A 184 56.37 13.93 38.21
N ASN A 185 55.12 13.91 38.67
CA ASN A 185 53.94 13.91 37.82
C ASN A 185 53.02 15.08 38.18
N ILE A 186 52.87 16.03 37.27
CA ILE A 186 51.93 17.15 37.39
C ILE A 186 50.81 16.91 36.39
N ASP A 187 49.61 16.59 36.90
CA ASP A 187 48.41 16.37 36.10
C ASP A 187 47.36 17.45 36.38
N LEU A 188 47.04 18.27 35.37
CA LEU A 188 46.08 19.35 35.46
C LEU A 188 44.97 19.14 34.42
N ASN A 189 43.75 18.93 34.91
CA ASN A 189 42.56 18.74 34.09
C ASN A 189 41.52 19.81 34.43
N ILE A 190 41.35 20.79 33.54
CA ILE A 190 40.38 21.86 33.67
C ILE A 190 39.19 21.51 32.78
N LYS A 191 37.99 21.49 33.37
CA LYS A 191 36.74 21.18 32.67
C LYS A 191 35.83 22.40 32.69
N ASP A 192 35.71 23.05 31.53
CA ASP A 192 34.83 24.19 31.32
C ASP A 192 33.52 23.73 30.65
N GLU A 193 32.38 24.25 31.09
CA GLU A 193 31.08 24.00 30.46
C GLU A 193 30.89 24.94 29.27
N ILE A 194 30.50 24.39 28.12
CA ILE A 194 30.18 25.16 26.91
C ILE A 194 28.66 25.38 26.85
N GLU A 195 28.21 26.64 26.91
CA GLU A 195 26.79 27.00 26.85
C GLU A 195 26.19 26.95 25.43
N PHE A 196 27.02 27.16 24.40
CA PHE A 196 26.63 27.26 22.99
C PHE A 196 27.54 26.40 22.11
N ASP A 197 26.97 25.65 21.15
CA ASP A 197 27.77 24.95 20.15
C ASP A 197 28.45 25.93 19.16
N ILE A 198 29.19 25.37 18.20
CA ILE A 198 29.92 26.11 17.16
C ILE A 198 28.96 26.96 16.29
N ASP A 199 27.70 26.57 16.18
CA ASP A 199 26.66 27.22 15.37
C ASP A 199 25.78 28.18 16.19
N GLY A 200 26.10 28.39 17.48
CA GLY A 200 25.31 29.22 18.39
C GLY A 200 23.98 28.57 18.82
N ARG A 201 23.78 27.27 18.55
CA ARG A 201 22.66 26.49 19.08
C ARG A 201 22.95 26.16 20.55
N SER A 202 21.91 26.25 21.35
CA SER A 202 22.00 25.92 22.77
C SER A 202 21.16 24.70 23.06
N ASN A 203 21.79 23.65 23.58
CA ASN A 203 21.08 22.47 24.09
C ASN A 203 20.05 22.84 25.16
N TYR A 204 20.22 23.99 25.84
CA TYR A 204 19.23 24.54 26.77
C TYR A 204 17.96 25.06 26.07
N LYS A 205 18.07 25.63 24.85
CA LYS A 205 16.89 26.02 24.07
C LYS A 205 16.11 24.78 23.61
N LEU A 206 16.80 23.77 23.13
CA LEU A 206 16.21 22.48 22.78
C LEU A 206 15.52 21.84 24.00
N MET A 207 16.21 21.80 25.14
CA MET A 207 15.67 21.32 26.41
C MET A 207 14.36 22.04 26.78
N ASN A 208 14.31 23.36 26.65
CA ASN A 208 13.09 24.13 26.91
C ASN A 208 11.96 23.76 25.95
N ARG A 209 12.26 23.51 24.68
CA ARG A 209 11.27 23.06 23.69
C ARG A 209 10.73 21.67 24.02
N ILE A 210 11.59 20.73 24.42
CA ILE A 210 11.19 19.40 24.88
C ILE A 210 10.35 19.49 26.15
N ASN A 211 10.71 20.36 27.10
CA ASN A 211 9.91 20.62 28.30
C ASN A 211 8.49 21.11 27.95
N ASN A 212 8.38 22.03 26.99
CA ASN A 212 7.08 22.51 26.53
C ASN A 212 6.27 21.40 25.86
N LEU A 213 6.90 20.58 25.01
CA LEU A 213 6.26 19.43 24.41
C LEU A 213 5.78 18.42 25.46
N LEU A 214 6.61 18.12 26.47
CA LEU A 214 6.25 17.22 27.56
C LEU A 214 5.06 17.77 28.37
N LYS A 215 5.01 19.07 28.64
CA LYS A 215 3.84 19.73 29.26
C LYS A 215 2.58 19.54 28.43
N MET A 216 2.66 19.73 27.11
CA MET A 216 1.51 19.50 26.21
C MET A 216 1.04 18.04 26.24
N VAL A 217 1.97 17.08 26.19
CA VAL A 217 1.62 15.64 26.22
C VAL A 217 1.03 15.26 27.58
N ASN A 218 1.58 15.79 28.67
CA ASN A 218 1.06 15.54 30.00
C ASN A 218 -0.35 16.13 30.17
N GLY A 219 -0.61 17.31 29.62
CA GLY A 219 -1.96 17.90 29.57
C GLY A 219 -2.98 17.01 28.86
N LEU A 220 -2.61 16.33 27.77
CA LEU A 220 -3.47 15.33 27.12
C LEU A 220 -3.66 14.08 27.99
N ARG A 221 -2.61 13.64 28.68
CA ARG A 221 -2.64 12.47 29.55
C ARG A 221 -3.54 12.66 30.79
N GLU A 222 -3.58 13.88 31.31
CA GLU A 222 -4.41 14.29 32.46
C GLU A 222 -5.80 14.80 32.05
N SER A 223 -6.17 14.70 30.77
CA SER A 223 -7.49 15.13 30.29
C SER A 223 -8.62 14.23 30.78
N ASN A 224 -9.84 14.78 30.90
CA ASN A 224 -11.05 14.03 31.26
C ASN A 224 -11.26 12.79 30.37
N PHE A 225 -10.92 12.90 29.07
CA PHE A 225 -10.98 11.78 28.13
C PHE A 225 -10.14 10.57 28.60
N MET A 226 -8.95 10.82 29.14
CA MET A 226 -8.08 9.75 29.64
C MET A 226 -8.60 9.18 30.97
N GLU A 227 -9.21 10.02 31.80
CA GLU A 227 -9.82 9.61 33.07
C GLU A 227 -11.01 8.66 32.83
N GLU A 228 -11.91 9.01 31.91
CA GLU A 228 -13.06 8.18 31.52
C GLU A 228 -12.63 6.83 30.93
N LEU A 229 -11.48 6.79 30.24
CA LEU A 229 -10.94 5.58 29.61
C LEU A 229 -9.94 4.82 30.48
N LYS A 230 -9.70 5.23 31.73
CA LYS A 230 -8.69 4.63 32.61
C LYS A 230 -8.85 3.12 32.80
N ASN A 231 -10.09 2.65 32.85
CA ASN A 231 -10.42 1.23 33.01
C ASN A 231 -10.53 0.48 31.68
N ALA A 232 -10.46 1.18 30.54
CA ALA A 232 -10.56 0.57 29.23
C ALA A 232 -9.26 -0.18 28.89
N LYS A 233 -9.39 -1.40 28.36
CA LYS A 233 -8.22 -2.21 27.99
C LYS A 233 -7.40 -1.51 26.90
N PRO A 234 -6.07 -1.33 27.05
CA PRO A 234 -5.23 -0.77 25.98
C PRO A 234 -5.31 -1.60 24.70
N ILE A 235 -5.08 -0.95 23.56
CA ILE A 235 -5.02 -1.65 22.27
C ILE A 235 -3.63 -2.21 22.06
N VAL A 236 -3.58 -3.48 21.66
CA VAL A 236 -2.35 -4.16 21.28
C VAL A 236 -2.19 -4.04 19.76
N PRO A 237 -1.05 -3.55 19.24
CA PRO A 237 -0.81 -3.51 17.81
C PRO A 237 -0.85 -4.92 17.18
N PRO A 238 -1.20 -5.03 15.88
CA PRO A 238 -1.38 -3.95 14.90
C PRO A 238 -2.73 -3.21 15.01
N ILE A 239 -2.74 -1.91 14.71
CA ILE A 239 -3.96 -1.08 14.75
C ILE A 239 -4.88 -1.42 13.58
N MET A 240 -6.11 -1.84 13.87
CA MET A 240 -7.17 -2.05 12.89
C MET A 240 -7.57 -0.73 12.23
N LYS A 241 -7.56 -0.70 10.89
CA LYS A 241 -7.94 0.47 10.08
C LYS A 241 -9.45 0.56 9.89
N THR A 242 -10.16 1.02 10.92
CA THR A 242 -11.62 1.19 10.85
C THR A 242 -12.01 2.36 9.94
N SER A 243 -13.28 2.41 9.51
CA SER A 243 -13.76 3.52 8.66
C SER A 243 -13.66 4.88 9.36
N ILE A 244 -13.73 4.93 10.69
CA ILE A 244 -13.58 6.18 11.45
C ILE A 244 -12.12 6.65 11.36
N ILE A 245 -11.16 5.74 11.56
CA ILE A 245 -9.72 6.05 11.47
C ILE A 245 -9.32 6.49 10.05
N LEU A 246 -9.86 5.84 9.03
CA LEU A 246 -9.49 6.14 7.64
C LEU A 246 -10.12 7.42 7.10
N LYS A 247 -11.42 7.66 7.38
CA LYS A 247 -12.17 8.78 6.79
C LYS A 247 -12.06 10.08 7.57
N ASN A 248 -11.85 10.02 8.88
CA ASN A 248 -11.66 11.22 9.69
C ASN A 248 -10.19 11.65 9.67
N VAL A 249 -9.93 12.88 9.21
CA VAL A 249 -8.58 13.45 9.10
C VAL A 249 -7.82 13.42 10.43
N ASP A 250 -8.49 13.74 11.53
CA ASP A 250 -7.87 13.80 12.86
C ASP A 250 -7.42 12.41 13.34
N TYR A 251 -8.25 11.38 13.14
CA TYR A 251 -7.88 10.01 13.50
C TYR A 251 -6.83 9.42 12.55
N ASN A 252 -6.84 9.80 11.27
CA ASN A 252 -5.82 9.43 10.30
C ASN A 252 -4.45 10.02 10.70
N ASN A 253 -4.42 11.29 11.09
CA ASN A 253 -3.25 11.96 11.63
C ASN A 253 -2.70 11.23 12.87
N CYS A 254 -3.57 10.78 13.77
CA CYS A 254 -3.18 9.97 14.92
C CYS A 254 -2.59 8.60 14.54
N LEU A 255 -3.12 7.96 13.48
CA LEU A 255 -2.54 6.74 12.92
C LEU A 255 -1.14 7.00 12.33
N ASN A 256 -0.94 8.13 11.65
CA ASN A 256 0.36 8.51 11.10
C ASN A 256 1.37 8.79 12.22
N LEU A 257 0.93 9.46 13.29
CA LEU A 257 1.75 9.65 14.49
C LEU A 257 2.13 8.31 15.12
N TRP A 258 1.19 7.37 15.24
CA TRP A 258 1.48 6.02 15.75
C TRP A 258 2.61 5.35 14.94
N LEU A 259 2.49 5.36 13.61
CA LEU A 259 3.50 4.79 12.70
C LEU A 259 4.83 5.54 12.76
N TYR A 260 4.81 6.85 12.99
CA TYR A 260 6.01 7.66 13.20
C TYR A 260 6.74 7.21 14.48
N LEU A 261 6.02 7.03 15.59
CA LEU A 261 6.59 6.54 16.85
C LEU A 261 7.15 5.11 16.76
N ASP A 262 6.63 4.27 15.86
CA ASP A 262 7.17 2.92 15.57
C ASP A 262 8.53 2.98 14.86
N LYS A 263 8.72 3.95 13.95
CA LYS A 263 9.96 4.07 13.16
C LYS A 263 11.14 4.64 13.95
N TYR A 264 10.87 5.54 14.89
CA TYR A 264 11.89 6.30 15.63
C TYR A 264 12.18 5.70 17.02
N ASN A 265 12.62 4.44 17.10
CA ASN A 265 12.92 3.83 18.40
C ASN A 265 14.32 4.18 18.96
N THR A 266 15.23 4.66 18.11
CA THR A 266 16.56 5.12 18.55
C THR A 266 16.59 6.65 18.64
N PHE A 267 17.08 7.15 19.76
CA PHE A 267 17.39 8.58 19.93
C PHE A 267 18.88 8.68 20.25
N ASN A 268 19.67 8.91 19.20
CA ASN A 268 21.09 9.14 19.33
C ASN A 268 21.36 10.65 19.32
N PHE A 269 22.47 11.04 19.92
CA PHE A 269 23.06 12.35 19.75
C PHE A 269 24.38 12.16 18.99
N ASP A 270 24.70 13.11 18.13
CA ASP A 270 25.99 13.17 17.48
C ASP A 270 26.98 13.77 18.48
N LEU A 271 28.12 13.10 18.67
CA LEU A 271 29.19 13.56 19.54
C LEU A 271 30.36 14.04 18.67
N ASP A 272 30.52 15.35 18.57
CA ASP A 272 31.65 15.96 17.91
C ASP A 272 32.77 16.15 18.94
N VAL A 273 33.78 15.29 18.86
CA VAL A 273 35.01 15.41 19.65
C VAL A 273 36.08 16.04 18.79
N LYS A 274 36.55 17.23 19.19
CA LYS A 274 37.73 17.86 18.58
C LYS A 274 38.86 17.86 19.58
N GLU A 275 39.91 17.13 19.27
CA GLU A 275 41.15 17.10 20.05
C GLU A 275 42.21 17.94 19.35
N GLN A 276 42.78 18.89 20.07
CA GLN A 276 43.88 19.74 19.61
C GLN A 276 45.08 19.54 20.53
N ASN A 277 46.18 19.05 19.98
CA ASN A 277 47.47 19.04 20.68
C ASN A 277 48.07 20.44 20.59
N LEU A 278 48.26 21.09 21.74
CA LEU A 278 48.82 22.43 21.81
C LEU A 278 50.36 22.33 21.88
N PRO A 279 51.09 22.96 20.96
CA PRO A 279 52.55 22.97 21.02
C PRO A 279 53.03 23.90 22.14
N PHE A 280 54.19 23.59 22.69
CA PHE A 280 54.86 24.42 23.69
C PHE A 280 55.91 25.29 23.01
N ASP A 281 55.83 26.61 23.21
CA ASP A 281 56.92 27.51 22.84
C ASP A 281 58.01 27.52 23.93
N LYS A 282 59.15 28.15 23.62
CA LYS A 282 60.29 28.20 24.56
C LYS A 282 59.95 28.90 25.87
N TYR A 283 59.12 29.94 25.82
CA TYR A 283 58.71 30.70 27.00
C TYR A 283 57.81 29.86 27.91
N TYR A 284 56.85 29.15 27.31
CA TYR A 284 55.93 28.30 28.04
C TYR A 284 56.62 27.07 28.64
N LEU A 285 57.54 26.41 27.90
CA LEU A 285 58.36 25.31 28.46
C LEU A 285 59.17 25.78 29.68
N ARG A 286 59.76 26.98 29.63
CA ARG A 286 60.47 27.54 30.77
C ARG A 286 59.55 27.68 31.98
N ASN A 287 58.33 28.19 31.80
CA ASN A 287 57.37 28.34 32.89
C ASN A 287 56.91 26.97 33.45
N VAL A 288 56.82 25.94 32.59
CA VAL A 288 56.55 24.55 33.02
C VAL A 288 57.70 24.01 33.87
N TYR A 289 58.96 24.19 33.45
CA TYR A 289 60.11 23.77 34.24
C TYR A 289 60.25 24.55 35.55
N GLN A 290 59.93 25.85 35.55
CA GLN A 290 59.81 26.66 36.76
C GLN A 290 58.78 26.10 37.73
N THR A 291 57.65 25.59 37.22
CA THR A 291 56.63 24.93 38.04
C THR A 291 57.14 23.62 38.63
N ALA A 292 57.91 22.84 37.86
CA ALA A 292 58.57 21.62 38.34
C ALA A 292 59.61 21.92 39.43
N LEU A 293 60.45 22.94 39.21
CA LEU A 293 61.43 23.43 40.19
C LEU A 293 60.75 23.84 41.48
N MET A 294 59.68 24.65 41.39
CA MET A 294 58.93 25.09 42.55
C MET A 294 58.29 23.91 43.30
N SER A 295 57.72 22.94 42.58
CA SER A 295 57.08 21.77 43.18
C SER A 295 58.12 20.92 43.92
N PHE A 296 59.26 20.67 43.28
CA PHE A 296 60.37 19.93 43.89
C PHE A 296 60.93 20.66 45.11
N SER A 297 61.28 21.94 44.98
CA SER A 297 61.89 22.72 46.07
C SER A 297 60.94 22.85 47.26
N THR A 298 59.64 23.05 47.01
CA THR A 298 58.63 23.15 48.06
C THR A 298 58.51 21.87 48.86
N VAL A 299 58.53 20.70 48.21
CA VAL A 299 58.43 19.41 48.93
C VAL A 299 59.76 19.09 49.62
N TYR A 300 60.86 19.11 48.85
CA TYR A 300 62.16 18.66 49.31
C TYR A 300 62.71 19.55 50.45
N ALA A 301 62.65 20.88 50.31
CA ALA A 301 63.16 21.79 51.34
C ALA A 301 62.32 21.78 52.62
N ASN A 302 60.99 21.67 52.52
CA ASN A 302 60.14 21.59 53.71
C ASN A 302 60.26 20.24 54.42
N GLN A 303 60.55 19.16 53.69
CA GLN A 303 60.79 17.85 54.30
C GLN A 303 62.09 17.84 55.12
N GLU A 304 63.15 18.50 54.63
CA GLU A 304 64.38 18.70 55.42
C GLU A 304 64.17 19.67 56.60
N ALA A 305 63.50 20.81 56.38
CA ALA A 305 63.31 21.84 57.41
C ALA A 305 62.40 21.40 58.57
N LEU A 306 61.41 20.53 58.29
CA LEU A 306 60.47 20.02 59.29
C LEU A 306 60.82 18.62 59.79
N ALA A 307 62.01 18.10 59.47
CA ALA A 307 62.44 16.75 59.87
C ALA A 307 62.26 16.49 61.38
N ASP A 308 62.61 17.47 62.22
CA ASP A 308 62.45 17.39 63.68
C ASP A 308 60.98 17.33 64.14
N HIS A 309 60.05 17.93 63.38
CA HIS A 309 58.63 17.92 63.68
C HIS A 309 57.97 16.60 63.23
N TYR A 310 58.53 15.94 62.22
CA TYR A 310 58.07 14.61 61.77
C TYR A 310 58.55 13.47 62.66
N GLN A 311 59.50 13.71 63.59
CA GLN A 311 60.03 12.69 64.50
C GLN A 311 58.98 12.11 65.46
N TYR A 312 57.89 12.85 65.73
CA TYR A 312 56.80 12.44 66.63
C TYR A 312 55.52 12.03 65.89
N VAL A 313 55.56 11.97 64.56
CA VAL A 313 54.43 11.47 63.76
C VAL A 313 54.48 9.95 63.77
N ASP A 314 53.33 9.30 64.07
CA ASP A 314 53.22 7.84 64.07
C ASP A 314 53.64 7.28 62.71
N VAL A 315 54.78 6.58 62.67
CA VAL A 315 55.27 5.92 61.47
C VAL A 315 54.45 4.64 61.27
N GLU A 316 53.56 4.64 60.27
CA GLU A 316 52.90 3.41 59.82
C GLU A 316 53.92 2.51 59.10
N GLU A 317 54.58 1.63 59.85
CA GLU A 317 55.47 0.61 59.28
C GLU A 317 54.65 -0.45 58.52
N TYR A 318 54.54 -0.28 57.20
CA TYR A 318 54.04 -1.33 56.30
C TYR A 318 55.09 -2.45 56.17
N LYS A 319 55.10 -3.38 57.14
CA LYS A 319 55.79 -4.66 56.93
C LYS A 319 55.02 -5.42 55.86
N ARG A 320 55.61 -5.57 54.67
CA ARG A 320 55.13 -6.48 53.61
C ARG A 320 55.12 -7.89 54.20
N ARG A 321 54.01 -8.29 54.83
CA ARG A 321 53.84 -9.65 55.35
C ARG A 321 53.75 -10.58 54.15
N ALA A 322 54.55 -11.65 54.13
CA ALA A 322 54.41 -12.72 53.14
C ALA A 322 52.93 -13.16 53.06
N PRO A 323 52.38 -13.43 51.86
CA PRO A 323 50.98 -13.76 51.70
C PRO A 323 50.62 -14.98 52.55
N LYS A 324 49.75 -14.78 53.55
CA LYS A 324 49.12 -15.89 54.27
C LYS A 324 47.93 -16.37 53.43
N PHE A 325 47.96 -17.63 53.00
CA PHE A 325 46.78 -18.28 52.43
C PHE A 325 45.74 -18.47 53.53
N VAL A 326 44.78 -17.55 53.61
CA VAL A 326 43.62 -17.66 54.49
C VAL A 326 42.52 -18.36 53.70
N LYS A 327 42.22 -19.61 54.07
CA LYS A 327 40.97 -20.26 53.67
C LYS A 327 39.86 -19.71 54.58
N LYS A 328 39.17 -18.67 54.11
CA LYS A 328 37.98 -17.98 54.68
C LYS A 328 38.28 -16.79 55.60
N ASN A 329 37.87 -15.60 55.14
CA ASN A 329 37.78 -14.38 55.94
C ASN A 329 36.42 -14.34 56.66
N LEU A 330 36.42 -14.16 57.98
CA LEU A 330 35.19 -14.03 58.79
C LEU A 330 34.46 -12.68 58.62
N LYS A 331 34.93 -11.77 57.75
CA LYS A 331 34.23 -10.53 57.41
C LYS A 331 33.10 -10.71 56.38
N ASP A 332 32.93 -11.91 55.83
CA ASP A 332 31.85 -12.21 54.88
C ASP A 332 30.49 -12.51 55.55
N ILE A 333 30.39 -12.47 56.89
CA ILE A 333 29.19 -12.97 57.57
C ILE A 333 28.12 -11.91 57.83
N ILE A 334 28.41 -10.63 58.13
CA ILE A 334 27.32 -9.64 58.38
C ILE A 334 27.75 -8.19 58.07
N ASN A 335 27.22 -7.62 56.98
CA ASN A 335 26.50 -6.34 56.89
C ASN A 335 26.57 -5.71 55.47
N GLN A 336 25.53 -5.90 54.67
CA GLN A 336 25.02 -4.87 53.77
C GLN A 336 23.49 -4.87 53.83
N PRO A 337 22.83 -3.69 53.92
CA PRO A 337 21.38 -3.58 53.88
C PRO A 337 20.87 -3.82 52.45
N ASP A 338 19.73 -4.50 52.33
CA ASP A 338 19.14 -4.88 51.04
C ASP A 338 18.91 -3.66 50.13
N PRO A 339 19.33 -3.71 48.85
CA PRO A 339 18.85 -2.76 47.86
C PRO A 339 17.36 -3.04 47.56
N VAL A 340 16.53 -2.00 47.66
CA VAL A 340 15.14 -2.03 47.24
C VAL A 340 15.05 -2.42 45.77
N VAL A 341 14.46 -3.58 45.50
CA VAL A 341 14.18 -4.07 44.14
C VAL A 341 12.96 -3.34 43.59
N LEU A 342 13.20 -2.40 42.67
CA LEU A 342 12.19 -1.89 41.75
C LEU A 342 12.35 -2.67 40.43
N GLU A 343 11.35 -3.52 40.15
CA GLU A 343 11.10 -4.28 38.91
C GLU A 343 11.72 -5.68 38.75
N ASP A 344 10.91 -6.56 38.13
CA ASP A 344 11.20 -7.96 37.82
C ASP A 344 12.53 -8.11 37.08
N THR A 345 13.40 -8.98 37.61
CA THR A 345 14.69 -9.36 37.04
C THR A 345 14.52 -10.28 35.83
N GLN A 346 13.87 -9.80 34.77
CA GLN A 346 14.11 -10.32 33.44
C GLN A 346 15.51 -9.89 33.00
N ILE A 347 16.28 -10.80 32.38
CA ILE A 347 17.67 -10.59 31.94
C ILE A 347 17.82 -9.21 31.28
N ASN A 348 18.64 -8.32 31.86
CA ASN A 348 18.95 -7.02 31.26
C ASN A 348 19.61 -7.24 29.89
N GLN A 349 19.26 -6.40 28.91
CA GLN A 349 19.73 -6.48 27.51
C GLN A 349 21.26 -6.60 27.41
N TYR A 350 22.01 -5.96 28.30
CA TYR A 350 23.48 -6.09 28.37
C TYR A 350 23.95 -7.54 28.62
N TYR A 351 23.37 -8.24 29.60
CA TYR A 351 23.74 -9.63 29.89
C TYR A 351 23.28 -10.59 28.80
N LEU A 352 22.14 -10.29 28.15
CA LEU A 352 21.69 -11.01 26.98
C LEU A 352 22.71 -10.87 25.84
N ASP A 353 23.13 -9.65 25.52
CA ASP A 353 24.08 -9.37 24.45
C ASP A 353 25.43 -10.04 24.70
N GLN A 354 25.94 -10.00 25.94
CA GLN A 354 27.16 -10.74 26.31
C GLN A 354 27.01 -12.26 26.17
N SER A 355 25.86 -12.82 26.58
CA SER A 355 25.61 -14.26 26.45
C SER A 355 25.50 -14.69 24.98
N VAL A 356 24.92 -13.84 24.13
CA VAL A 356 24.84 -14.04 22.68
C VAL A 356 26.24 -13.99 22.06
N GLU A 357 27.08 -13.05 22.48
CA GLU A 357 28.47 -12.96 21.98
C GLU A 357 29.30 -14.19 22.39
N MET A 358 29.17 -14.66 23.63
CA MET A 358 29.82 -15.90 24.05
C MET A 358 29.31 -17.12 23.28
N PHE A 359 28.01 -17.22 23.03
CA PHE A 359 27.45 -18.31 22.22
C PHE A 359 27.95 -18.27 20.77
N LYS A 360 28.02 -17.07 20.15
CA LYS A 360 28.56 -16.90 18.81
C LYS A 360 30.01 -17.35 18.71
N LYS A 361 30.87 -16.93 19.65
CA LYS A 361 32.28 -17.35 19.70
C LYS A 361 32.41 -18.87 19.86
N ASN A 362 31.60 -19.49 20.71
CA ASN A 362 31.59 -20.94 20.87
C ASN A 362 31.09 -21.65 19.60
N LEU A 363 30.07 -21.12 18.93
CA LEU A 363 29.55 -21.68 17.70
C LEU A 363 30.58 -21.59 16.56
N GLU A 364 31.24 -20.45 16.39
CA GLU A 364 32.31 -20.24 15.40
C GLU A 364 33.44 -21.23 15.62
N LYS A 365 33.92 -21.36 16.86
CA LYS A 365 34.94 -22.35 17.22
C LYS A 365 34.53 -23.79 16.85
N HIS A 366 33.31 -24.19 17.19
CA HIS A 366 32.82 -25.54 16.87
C HIS A 366 32.55 -25.74 15.37
N ASN A 367 32.28 -24.66 14.63
CA ASN A 367 32.06 -24.67 13.19
C ASN A 367 33.38 -24.81 12.41
N ASP A 368 34.47 -24.25 12.93
CA ASP A 368 35.82 -24.45 12.39
C ASP A 368 36.33 -25.89 12.64
N GLU A 369 35.89 -26.52 13.74
CA GLU A 369 36.29 -27.87 14.13
C GLU A 369 35.37 -28.99 13.57
N SER A 370 34.17 -28.68 13.09
CA SER A 370 33.16 -29.67 12.70
C SER A 370 32.75 -29.55 11.23
N SER A 371 32.50 -30.68 10.55
CA SER A 371 32.21 -30.70 9.11
C SER A 371 30.81 -30.21 8.70
N SER A 372 29.90 -29.97 9.65
CA SER A 372 28.52 -29.52 9.36
C SER A 372 28.03 -28.58 10.44
N TYR A 373 27.32 -27.53 10.02
CA TYR A 373 26.73 -26.53 10.91
C TYR A 373 25.81 -27.15 11.96
N ASP A 374 25.04 -28.17 11.60
CA ASP A 374 24.14 -28.86 12.53
C ASP A 374 24.90 -29.53 13.68
N VAL A 375 26.08 -30.09 13.38
CA VAL A 375 26.93 -30.75 14.38
C VAL A 375 27.60 -29.71 15.27
N ALA A 376 28.09 -28.62 14.69
CA ALA A 376 28.66 -27.50 15.42
C ALA A 376 27.64 -26.86 16.36
N LEU A 377 26.42 -26.61 15.87
CA LEU A 377 25.32 -26.03 16.64
C LEU A 377 24.90 -26.95 17.79
N ARG A 378 24.77 -28.27 17.55
CA ARG A 378 24.47 -29.23 18.62
C ARG A 378 25.54 -29.24 19.72
N LYS A 379 26.83 -29.15 19.37
CA LYS A 379 27.92 -29.08 20.35
C LYS A 379 27.87 -27.77 21.14
N ALA A 380 27.74 -26.63 20.46
CA ALA A 380 27.65 -25.32 21.11
C ALA A 380 26.44 -25.22 22.06
N LEU A 381 25.27 -25.75 21.66
CA LEU A 381 24.08 -25.81 22.50
C LEU A 381 24.26 -26.77 23.69
N ARG A 382 24.97 -27.88 23.49
CA ARG A 382 25.26 -28.81 24.60
C ARG A 382 26.16 -28.14 25.64
N ASP A 383 27.16 -27.37 25.22
CA ASP A 383 28.06 -26.67 26.13
C ASP A 383 27.34 -25.58 26.93
N THR A 384 26.42 -24.82 26.33
CA THR A 384 25.61 -23.84 27.07
C THR A 384 24.66 -24.50 28.07
N ILE A 385 24.04 -25.62 27.68
CA ILE A 385 23.23 -26.43 28.58
C ILE A 385 24.09 -27.02 29.71
N GLU A 386 25.33 -27.40 29.44
CA GLU A 386 26.25 -27.92 30.45
C GLU A 386 26.67 -26.83 31.46
N ILE A 387 26.93 -25.61 31.01
CA ILE A 387 27.22 -24.45 31.87
C ILE A 387 26.04 -24.19 32.82
N THR A 388 24.82 -24.13 32.28
CA THR A 388 23.61 -23.91 33.09
C THR A 388 23.35 -25.07 34.06
N ASN A 389 23.58 -26.32 33.65
CA ASN A 389 23.47 -27.47 34.53
C ASN A 389 24.51 -27.43 35.66
N LYS A 390 25.77 -27.10 35.36
CA LYS A 390 26.83 -26.94 36.36
C LYS A 390 26.54 -25.79 37.34
N LEU A 391 25.90 -24.72 36.87
CA LEU A 391 25.44 -23.63 37.73
C LEU A 391 24.40 -24.14 38.74
N TYR A 392 23.39 -24.90 38.30
CA TYR A 392 22.43 -25.51 39.21
C TYR A 392 23.09 -26.51 40.16
N GLU A 393 24.00 -27.34 39.67
CA GLU A 393 24.76 -28.30 40.50
C GLU A 393 25.60 -27.63 41.57
N SER A 394 26.26 -26.51 41.25
CA SER A 394 27.09 -25.74 42.18
C SER A 394 26.24 -25.00 43.22
N TYR A 395 25.17 -24.32 42.79
CA TYR A 395 24.34 -23.51 43.68
C TYR A 395 23.50 -24.35 44.65
N PHE A 396 22.93 -25.45 44.19
CA PHE A 396 22.12 -26.34 45.03
C PHE A 396 22.91 -27.52 45.62
N GLU A 397 24.23 -27.56 45.38
CA GLU A 397 25.14 -28.58 45.88
C GLU A 397 24.61 -30.00 45.61
N PHE A 398 24.19 -30.28 44.38
CA PHE A 398 23.65 -31.58 44.00
C PHE A 398 24.70 -32.69 44.00
N ARG A 399 25.99 -32.34 44.10
CA ARG A 399 27.05 -33.31 44.31
C ARG A 399 27.04 -33.75 45.78
N PRO A 400 27.12 -35.06 46.07
CA PRO A 400 27.65 -35.47 47.36
C PRO A 400 29.05 -34.88 47.47
N GLU A 401 29.39 -34.25 48.59
CA GLU A 401 30.80 -33.98 48.91
C GLU A 401 31.58 -35.25 48.63
N SER A 402 32.61 -35.10 47.80
CA SER A 402 33.47 -36.20 47.37
C SER A 402 33.87 -37.06 48.56
N ILE A 403 33.74 -38.36 48.37
CA ILE A 403 33.97 -39.45 49.33
C ILE A 403 35.38 -39.51 49.94
N ASP A 404 36.31 -38.63 49.57
CA ASP A 404 37.69 -38.67 50.06
C ASP A 404 38.03 -37.45 50.94
N ASN A 405 37.76 -37.59 52.25
CA ASN A 405 38.63 -37.24 53.39
C ASN A 405 37.86 -37.00 54.71
N ASP A 406 36.54 -36.87 54.69
CA ASP A 406 35.74 -36.52 55.88
C ASP A 406 34.99 -37.69 56.54
N MET A 407 35.16 -38.93 56.05
CA MET A 407 34.56 -40.12 56.68
C MET A 407 35.08 -40.41 58.09
N PHE A 408 36.21 -39.83 58.49
CA PHE A 408 36.80 -40.05 59.82
C PHE A 408 36.22 -39.11 60.89
N PHE A 409 35.81 -37.90 60.54
CA PHE A 409 35.27 -36.91 61.49
C PHE A 409 33.74 -36.90 61.58
N SER A 410 33.03 -37.22 60.49
CA SER A 410 31.56 -37.26 60.46
C SER A 410 30.94 -38.43 61.24
N ARG A 411 31.67 -39.53 61.48
CA ARG A 411 31.21 -40.64 62.34
C ARG A 411 31.26 -40.34 63.84
N LEU A 412 31.95 -39.27 64.26
CA LEU A 412 32.09 -38.88 65.67
C LEU A 412 31.01 -37.91 66.15
N LEU A 413 30.30 -37.25 65.24
CA LEU A 413 29.15 -36.40 65.54
C LEU A 413 27.89 -37.09 65.02
N LYS A 414 26.99 -37.49 65.93
CA LYS A 414 25.62 -37.87 65.55
C LYS A 414 24.93 -36.64 64.96
N ALA A 415 25.02 -36.46 63.64
CA ALA A 415 24.12 -35.57 62.94
C ALA A 415 22.69 -36.12 63.06
N ASP A 416 21.74 -35.23 63.31
CA ASP A 416 20.34 -35.58 63.53
C ASP A 416 19.75 -36.08 62.19
N THR A 417 19.53 -37.39 62.06
CA THR A 417 19.15 -38.06 60.80
C THR A 417 17.91 -37.46 60.14
N GLU A 418 17.04 -36.83 60.93
CA GLU A 418 15.84 -36.14 60.46
C GLU A 418 16.15 -34.89 59.62
N THR A 419 17.20 -34.14 60.00
CA THR A 419 17.63 -32.93 59.29
C THR A 419 18.31 -33.24 57.95
N GLU A 420 19.03 -34.36 57.86
CA GLU A 420 19.64 -34.82 56.60
C GLU A 420 18.59 -35.33 55.62
N ILE A 421 17.57 -36.05 56.12
CA ILE A 421 16.42 -36.47 55.30
C ILE A 421 15.66 -35.26 54.77
N LEU A 422 15.49 -34.21 55.57
CA LEU A 422 14.80 -32.99 55.14
C LEU A 422 15.57 -32.29 54.00
N LYS A 423 16.89 -32.11 54.16
CA LYS A 423 17.76 -31.55 53.11
C LYS A 423 17.73 -32.40 51.82
N ALA A 424 17.74 -33.72 51.94
CA ALA A 424 17.65 -34.61 50.78
C ALA A 424 16.30 -34.51 50.06
N LYS A 425 15.18 -34.41 50.81
CA LYS A 425 13.84 -34.17 50.26
C LYS A 425 13.73 -32.84 49.54
N ASP A 426 14.36 -31.78 50.07
CA ASP A 426 14.36 -30.47 49.43
C ASP A 426 15.22 -30.46 48.15
N LYS A 427 16.41 -31.09 48.16
CA LYS A 427 17.22 -31.29 46.94
C LYS A 427 16.44 -32.07 45.87
N ALA A 428 15.73 -33.14 46.25
CA ALA A 428 14.90 -33.90 45.33
C ALA A 428 13.71 -33.08 44.78
N ARG A 429 13.11 -32.21 45.61
CA ARG A 429 12.04 -31.29 45.19
C ARG A 429 12.55 -30.29 44.16
N VAL A 430 13.71 -29.67 44.40
CA VAL A 430 14.31 -28.70 43.46
C VAL A 430 14.67 -29.39 42.15
N ALA A 431 15.28 -30.58 42.19
CA ALA A 431 15.58 -31.36 40.99
C ALA A 431 14.32 -31.70 40.17
N ARG A 432 13.21 -32.03 40.85
CA ARG A 432 11.91 -32.26 40.19
C ARG A 432 11.40 -30.98 39.49
N ILE A 433 11.47 -29.83 40.14
CA ILE A 433 11.04 -28.54 39.56
C ILE A 433 11.88 -28.21 38.31
N ILE A 434 13.21 -28.35 38.39
CA ILE A 434 14.12 -28.10 37.25
C ILE A 434 13.79 -29.04 36.07
N ARG A 435 13.41 -30.29 36.34
CA ARG A 435 12.98 -31.22 35.30
C ARG A 435 11.66 -30.78 34.66
N GLU A 436 10.66 -30.44 35.47
CA GLU A 436 9.34 -30.01 35.00
C GLU A 436 9.43 -28.73 34.15
N THR A 437 10.25 -27.75 34.55
CA THR A 437 10.46 -26.52 33.76
C THR A 437 11.12 -26.82 32.41
N LYS A 438 12.16 -27.66 32.38
CA LYS A 438 12.80 -28.10 31.13
C LYS A 438 11.84 -28.86 30.21
N GLU A 439 10.90 -29.62 30.76
CA GLU A 439 9.87 -30.32 29.98
C GLU A 439 8.89 -29.33 29.34
N VAL A 440 8.52 -28.25 30.03
CA VAL A 440 7.71 -27.17 29.44
C VAL A 440 8.46 -26.49 28.28
N ASP A 441 9.75 -26.19 28.46
CA ASP A 441 10.59 -25.58 27.42
C ASP A 441 10.76 -26.49 26.21
N TYR A 442 10.98 -27.78 26.43
CA TYR A 442 11.02 -28.79 25.37
C TYR A 442 9.70 -28.81 24.55
N ASN A 443 8.56 -28.81 25.24
CA ASN A 443 7.26 -28.75 24.59
C ASN A 443 7.04 -27.44 23.80
N ASN A 444 7.52 -26.31 24.32
CA ASN A 444 7.48 -25.03 23.60
C ASN A 444 8.35 -25.04 22.35
N ALA A 445 9.55 -25.64 22.41
CA ALA A 445 10.42 -25.80 21.26
C ALA A 445 9.75 -26.63 20.15
N ILE A 446 9.10 -27.75 20.50
CA ILE A 446 8.33 -28.56 19.53
C ILE A 446 7.20 -27.74 18.88
N ARG A 447 6.47 -26.94 19.66
CA ARG A 447 5.39 -26.09 19.12
C ARG A 447 5.94 -25.05 18.15
N LEU A 448 7.11 -24.47 18.45
CA LEU A 448 7.78 -23.51 17.58
C LEU A 448 8.23 -24.17 16.28
N GLU A 449 8.89 -25.33 16.35
CA GLU A 449 9.30 -26.11 15.19
C GLU A 449 8.10 -26.45 14.28
N LYS A 450 7.01 -26.96 14.86
CA LYS A 450 5.77 -27.25 14.11
C LYS A 450 5.19 -26.00 13.43
N ARG A 451 5.28 -24.83 14.07
CA ARG A 451 4.84 -23.57 13.47
C ARG A 451 5.72 -23.19 12.28
N MET A 452 7.05 -23.24 12.44
CA MET A 452 7.99 -22.94 11.36
C MET A 452 7.82 -23.91 10.18
N MET A 453 7.62 -25.21 10.45
CA MET A 453 7.34 -26.19 9.40
C MET A 453 6.04 -25.90 8.64
N LYS A 454 5.00 -25.43 9.33
CA LYS A 454 3.76 -25.00 8.68
C LYS A 454 3.98 -23.75 7.81
N ASP A 455 4.77 -22.80 8.29
CA ASP A 455 5.09 -21.58 7.54
C ASP A 455 5.87 -21.92 6.26
N ILE A 456 6.84 -22.85 6.34
CA ILE A 456 7.56 -23.39 5.16
C ILE A 456 6.57 -24.02 4.17
N GLN A 457 5.65 -24.87 4.63
CA GLN A 457 4.65 -25.50 3.77
C GLN A 457 3.73 -24.47 3.08
N ASP A 458 3.36 -23.40 3.77
CA ASP A 458 2.52 -22.35 3.20
C ASP A 458 3.29 -21.48 2.20
N LEU A 459 4.59 -21.26 2.42
CA LEU A 459 5.49 -20.64 1.45
C LEU A 459 5.68 -21.52 0.21
N ASP A 460 5.90 -22.82 0.37
CA ASP A 460 6.03 -23.77 -0.74
C ASP A 460 4.77 -23.80 -1.60
N LYS A 461 3.58 -23.78 -0.98
CA LYS A 461 2.30 -23.68 -1.71
C LYS A 461 2.20 -22.37 -2.51
N LYS A 462 2.64 -21.25 -1.94
CA LYS A 462 2.66 -19.95 -2.63
C LYS A 462 3.61 -19.99 -3.82
N LEU A 463 4.83 -20.49 -3.62
CA LEU A 463 5.84 -20.66 -4.66
C LEU A 463 5.32 -21.56 -5.80
N ALA A 464 4.70 -22.69 -5.47
CA ALA A 464 4.09 -23.58 -6.45
C ALA A 464 2.96 -22.89 -7.25
N LYS A 465 2.16 -22.04 -6.61
CA LYS A 465 1.11 -21.26 -7.27
C LYS A 465 1.69 -20.20 -8.22
N GLU A 466 2.75 -19.51 -7.81
CA GLU A 466 3.47 -18.54 -8.65
C GLU A 466 4.12 -19.21 -9.86
N LEU A 467 4.77 -20.36 -9.67
CA LEU A 467 5.37 -21.13 -10.77
C LEU A 467 4.30 -21.60 -11.77
N LYS A 468 3.13 -22.05 -11.31
CA LYS A 468 1.99 -22.39 -12.18
C LYS A 468 1.47 -21.17 -12.94
N GLY A 469 1.38 -20.00 -12.30
CA GLY A 469 0.99 -18.75 -12.94
C GLY A 469 1.97 -18.35 -14.05
N LYS A 470 3.27 -18.36 -13.75
CA LYS A 470 4.34 -18.07 -14.72
C LYS A 470 4.32 -19.04 -15.92
N ALA A 471 4.11 -20.33 -15.68
CA ALA A 471 3.99 -21.32 -16.74
C ALA A 471 2.77 -21.09 -17.64
N TYR A 472 1.63 -20.72 -17.06
CA TYR A 472 0.41 -20.39 -17.81
C TYR A 472 0.55 -19.12 -18.65
N ASP A 473 1.18 -18.07 -18.09
CA ASP A 473 1.43 -16.82 -18.82
C ASP A 473 2.43 -17.03 -19.96
N LEU A 474 3.46 -17.86 -19.76
CA LEU A 474 4.40 -18.26 -20.81
C LEU A 474 3.68 -19.01 -21.95
N ALA A 475 2.83 -19.99 -21.61
CA ALA A 475 2.04 -20.73 -22.59
C ALA A 475 1.08 -19.81 -23.38
N LYS A 476 0.43 -18.85 -22.71
CA LYS A 476 -0.38 -17.82 -23.38
C LYS A 476 0.42 -17.00 -24.36
N LYS A 477 1.60 -16.52 -23.97
CA LYS A 477 2.49 -15.75 -24.86
C LYS A 477 2.86 -16.56 -26.11
N LEU A 478 3.30 -17.80 -25.92
CA LEU A 478 3.65 -18.70 -27.04
C LEU A 478 2.46 -18.92 -27.99
N THR A 479 1.25 -19.16 -27.46
CA THR A 479 0.06 -19.36 -28.31
C THR A 479 -0.36 -18.09 -29.06
N ILE A 480 -0.15 -16.90 -28.47
CA ILE A 480 -0.42 -15.61 -29.13
C ILE A 480 0.63 -15.37 -30.23
N GLU A 481 1.90 -15.64 -29.96
CA GLU A 481 2.97 -15.53 -30.95
C GLU A 481 2.74 -16.46 -32.15
N GLU A 482 2.35 -17.71 -31.92
CA GLU A 482 1.99 -18.65 -32.99
C GLU A 482 0.79 -18.15 -33.81
N LYS A 483 -0.25 -17.62 -33.16
CA LYS A 483 -1.41 -17.03 -33.87
C LYS A 483 -1.01 -15.83 -34.72
N ILE A 484 -0.20 -14.92 -34.19
CA ILE A 484 0.32 -13.76 -34.92
C ILE A 484 1.14 -14.21 -36.14
N LYS A 485 1.92 -15.29 -35.99
CA LYS A 485 2.72 -15.85 -37.09
C LYS A 485 1.82 -16.39 -38.21
N ILE A 486 0.83 -17.20 -37.87
CA ILE A 486 -0.14 -17.75 -38.84
C ILE A 486 -0.92 -16.62 -39.53
N GLU A 487 -1.33 -15.60 -38.78
CA GLU A 487 -2.07 -14.45 -39.34
C GLU A 487 -1.22 -13.63 -40.30
N ARG A 488 0.08 -13.44 -40.02
CA ARG A 488 1.02 -12.80 -40.94
C ARG A 488 1.23 -13.60 -42.22
N GLU A 489 1.37 -14.92 -42.12
CA GLU A 489 1.47 -15.81 -43.29
C GLU A 489 0.21 -15.72 -44.15
N ASN A 490 -0.97 -15.76 -43.53
CA ASN A 490 -2.25 -15.60 -44.24
C ASN A 490 -2.39 -14.21 -44.89
N LEU A 491 -1.97 -13.14 -44.22
CA LEU A 491 -2.01 -11.79 -44.76
C LEU A 491 -1.10 -11.65 -45.99
N SER A 492 0.08 -12.27 -45.96
CA SER A 492 1.00 -12.30 -47.11
C SER A 492 0.41 -13.06 -48.30
N ILE A 493 -0.24 -14.20 -48.06
CA ILE A 493 -0.93 -14.97 -49.12
C ILE A 493 -2.08 -14.14 -49.72
N ASN A 494 -2.89 -13.49 -48.87
CA ASN A 494 -4.01 -12.67 -49.31
C ASN A 494 -3.56 -11.44 -50.11
N GLN A 495 -2.44 -10.81 -49.74
CA GLN A 495 -1.85 -9.72 -50.51
C GLN A 495 -1.41 -10.19 -51.91
N GLY A 496 -0.78 -11.36 -52.02
CA GLY A 496 -0.42 -11.95 -53.31
C GLY A 496 -1.65 -12.22 -54.20
N ILE A 497 -2.70 -12.82 -53.63
CA ILE A 497 -3.96 -13.07 -54.36
C ILE A 497 -4.59 -11.77 -54.85
N LEU A 498 -4.57 -10.71 -54.02
CA LEU A 498 -5.13 -9.41 -54.39
C LEU A 498 -4.34 -8.74 -55.53
N GLU A 499 -3.00 -8.82 -55.49
CA GLU A 499 -2.15 -8.30 -56.57
C GLU A 499 -2.43 -9.00 -57.91
N ASP A 500 -2.56 -10.33 -57.89
CA ASP A 500 -2.88 -11.11 -59.08
C ASP A 500 -4.27 -10.77 -59.62
N TYR A 501 -5.26 -10.59 -58.73
CA TYR A 501 -6.62 -10.20 -59.12
C TYR A 501 -6.67 -8.78 -59.72
N LEU A 502 -5.89 -7.83 -59.18
CA LEU A 502 -5.79 -6.47 -59.70
C LEU A 502 -5.13 -6.46 -61.09
N LYS A 503 -4.08 -7.25 -61.30
CA LYS A 503 -3.47 -7.43 -62.63
C LYS A 503 -4.48 -7.96 -63.64
N PHE A 504 -5.17 -9.07 -63.30
CA PHE A 504 -6.19 -9.65 -64.16
C PHE A 504 -7.31 -8.65 -64.51
N THR A 505 -7.81 -7.90 -63.53
CA THR A 505 -8.87 -6.90 -63.75
C THR A 505 -8.39 -5.76 -64.65
N SER A 506 -7.12 -5.34 -64.51
CA SER A 506 -6.52 -4.29 -65.33
C SER A 506 -6.37 -4.72 -66.80
N GLU A 507 -5.98 -5.97 -67.05
CA GLU A 507 -5.86 -6.56 -68.39
C GLU A 507 -7.23 -6.66 -69.07
N GLN A 508 -8.25 -7.17 -68.35
CA GLN A 508 -9.63 -7.23 -68.86
C GLN A 508 -10.18 -5.85 -69.25
N LYS A 509 -9.88 -4.82 -68.45
CA LYS A 509 -10.32 -3.44 -68.75
C LYS A 509 -9.64 -2.86 -70.00
N GLN A 510 -8.38 -3.21 -70.27
CA GLN A 510 -7.70 -2.80 -71.50
C GLN A 510 -8.32 -3.47 -72.73
N ILE A 511 -8.52 -4.80 -72.68
CA ILE A 511 -9.15 -5.56 -73.76
C ILE A 511 -10.52 -4.95 -74.11
N LEU A 512 -11.35 -4.68 -73.10
CA LEU A 512 -12.71 -4.16 -73.31
C LEU A 512 -12.72 -2.74 -73.91
N ASN A 513 -11.76 -1.90 -73.53
CA ASN A 513 -11.60 -0.55 -74.12
C ASN A 513 -11.17 -0.62 -75.59
N ASP A 514 -10.29 -1.55 -75.94
CA ASP A 514 -9.80 -1.71 -77.31
C ASP A 514 -10.89 -2.29 -78.22
N GLU A 515 -11.68 -3.25 -77.73
CA GLU A 515 -12.87 -3.76 -78.42
C GLU A 515 -13.91 -2.66 -78.67
N GLN A 516 -14.16 -1.81 -77.68
CA GLN A 516 -15.13 -0.70 -77.80
C GLN A 516 -14.68 0.36 -78.82
N LYS A 517 -13.38 0.65 -78.91
CA LYS A 517 -12.82 1.52 -79.95
C LYS A 517 -13.00 0.93 -81.35
N ALA A 518 -12.63 -0.34 -81.53
CA ALA A 518 -12.76 -1.04 -82.81
C ALA A 518 -14.21 -1.14 -83.29
N PHE A 519 -15.16 -1.36 -82.36
CA PHE A 519 -16.58 -1.42 -82.67
C PHE A 519 -17.14 -0.06 -83.14
N ASN A 520 -16.73 1.05 -82.50
CA ASN A 520 -17.17 2.39 -82.87
C ASN A 520 -16.66 2.84 -84.25
N GLU A 521 -15.45 2.43 -84.64
CA GLU A 521 -14.93 2.70 -85.98
C GLU A 521 -15.75 2.00 -87.06
N LYS A 522 -16.07 0.70 -86.86
CA LYS A 522 -16.92 -0.06 -87.79
C LYS A 522 -18.32 0.54 -87.94
N LEU A 523 -18.92 1.03 -86.85
CA LEU A 523 -20.22 1.71 -86.90
C LEU A 523 -20.20 2.98 -87.75
N LYS A 524 -19.13 3.79 -87.64
CA LYS A 524 -18.97 5.02 -88.44
C LYS A 524 -18.85 4.74 -89.93
N GLU A 525 -18.12 3.69 -90.32
CA GLU A 525 -18.00 3.31 -91.73
C GLU A 525 -19.32 2.83 -92.32
N ASN A 526 -20.05 1.97 -91.59
CA ASN A 526 -21.34 1.47 -92.06
C ASN A 526 -22.40 2.58 -92.19
N ALA A 527 -22.43 3.54 -91.26
CA ALA A 527 -23.36 4.68 -91.34
C ALA A 527 -23.13 5.57 -92.57
N LYS A 528 -21.90 5.65 -93.09
CA LYS A 528 -21.62 6.40 -94.34
C LYS A 528 -22.16 5.66 -95.57
N LYS A 529 -21.95 4.34 -95.64
CA LYS A 529 -22.42 3.51 -96.77
C LYS A 529 -23.95 3.55 -96.91
N VAL A 530 -24.68 3.39 -95.80
CA VAL A 530 -26.15 3.40 -95.81
C VAL A 530 -26.72 4.73 -96.32
N LYS A 531 -26.11 5.88 -95.96
CA LYS A 531 -26.57 7.21 -96.43
C LYS A 531 -26.39 7.44 -97.92
N GLU A 532 -25.39 6.83 -98.54
CA GLU A 532 -25.18 6.93 -99.99
C GLU A 532 -26.21 6.08 -100.76
N GLU A 533 -26.51 4.88 -100.26
CA GLU A 533 -27.51 3.99 -100.84
C GLU A 533 -28.94 4.56 -100.76
N GLU A 534 -29.34 5.16 -99.64
CA GLU A 534 -30.67 5.77 -99.46
C GLU A 534 -30.95 6.89 -100.48
N LYS A 535 -29.94 7.72 -100.80
CA LYS A 535 -30.12 8.82 -101.77
C LYS A 535 -30.45 8.31 -103.16
N ILE A 536 -29.83 7.20 -103.58
CA ILE A 536 -30.03 6.62 -104.91
C ILE A 536 -31.44 6.02 -105.02
N ILE A 537 -31.92 5.34 -103.98
CA ILE A 537 -33.25 4.69 -103.98
C ILE A 537 -34.36 5.75 -104.10
N ILE A 538 -34.31 6.82 -103.30
CA ILE A 538 -35.36 7.86 -103.26
C ILE A 538 -35.56 8.54 -104.63
N GLU A 539 -34.50 8.70 -105.42
CA GLU A 539 -34.58 9.37 -106.71
C GLU A 539 -35.26 8.51 -107.79
N THR A 540 -35.07 7.18 -107.71
CA THR A 540 -35.68 6.22 -108.63
C THR A 540 -37.18 6.02 -108.40
N GLU A 541 -37.65 6.04 -107.15
CA GLU A 541 -39.08 5.90 -106.81
C GLU A 541 -39.91 7.10 -107.27
N LYS A 542 -39.39 8.33 -107.14
CA LYS A 542 -40.09 9.55 -107.58
C LYS A 542 -40.43 9.53 -109.08
N LYS A 543 -39.56 8.95 -109.92
CA LYS A 543 -39.82 8.81 -111.37
C LYS A 543 -40.92 7.80 -111.67
N LYS A 544 -41.00 6.68 -110.94
CA LYS A 544 -42.03 5.65 -111.14
C LYS A 544 -43.42 6.14 -110.72
N ALA A 545 -43.54 6.86 -109.60
CA ALA A 545 -44.83 7.36 -109.11
C ALA A 545 -45.54 8.32 -110.07
N LYS A 546 -44.80 9.20 -110.76
CA LYS A 546 -45.39 10.14 -111.76
C LYS A 546 -46.00 9.44 -112.97
N ALA A 547 -45.46 8.29 -113.38
CA ALA A 547 -45.94 7.56 -114.56
C ALA A 547 -47.24 6.78 -114.29
N MET A 548 -47.43 6.26 -113.07
CA MET A 548 -48.65 5.55 -112.69
C MET A 548 -49.87 6.49 -112.62
N TYR A 549 -49.71 7.67 -112.04
CA TYR A 549 -50.81 8.65 -111.90
C TYR A 549 -51.47 9.06 -113.24
N LEU A 550 -50.69 9.17 -114.32
CA LEU A 550 -51.20 9.54 -115.64
C LEU A 550 -51.99 8.41 -116.34
N ARG A 551 -51.74 7.14 -115.97
CA ARG A 551 -52.45 5.98 -116.53
C ARG A 551 -53.85 5.85 -115.93
N ASP A 552 -53.99 6.00 -114.63
CA ASP A 552 -55.26 5.82 -113.91
C ASP A 552 -56.33 6.84 -114.34
N LEU A 553 -55.92 8.08 -114.64
CA LEU A 553 -56.80 9.12 -115.17
C LEU A 553 -57.46 8.77 -116.52
N LYS A 554 -56.84 7.93 -117.35
CA LYS A 554 -57.42 7.51 -118.65
C LYS A 554 -58.48 6.42 -118.47
N VAL A 555 -58.26 5.50 -117.52
CA VAL A 555 -59.18 4.36 -117.24
C VAL A 555 -60.50 4.85 -116.64
N LEU A 556 -60.45 5.82 -115.73
CA LEU A 556 -61.63 6.43 -115.10
C LEU A 556 -62.59 7.11 -116.11
N LYS A 557 -62.06 7.71 -117.18
CA LYS A 557 -62.89 8.34 -118.24
C LYS A 557 -63.60 7.31 -119.13
N THR A 558 -63.04 6.11 -119.31
CA THR A 558 -63.66 5.08 -120.15
C THR A 558 -64.80 4.36 -119.43
N GLU A 559 -64.70 4.16 -118.11
CA GLU A 559 -65.75 3.52 -117.30
C GLU A 559 -67.04 4.35 -117.22
N GLN A 560 -66.94 5.69 -117.10
CA GLN A 560 -68.11 6.57 -117.04
C GLN A 560 -68.95 6.55 -118.33
N ARG A 561 -68.32 6.33 -119.51
CA ARG A 561 -69.03 6.21 -120.79
C ARG A 561 -69.84 4.91 -120.90
N ILE A 562 -69.34 3.81 -120.33
CA ILE A 562 -69.99 2.49 -120.38
C ILE A 562 -71.24 2.48 -119.49
N GLN A 563 -71.20 3.12 -118.31
CA GLN A 563 -72.36 3.18 -117.41
C GLN A 563 -73.54 3.99 -117.97
N LYS A 564 -73.29 5.12 -118.65
CA LYS A 564 -74.36 5.92 -119.28
C LYS A 564 -75.13 5.16 -120.37
N LYS A 565 -74.47 4.24 -121.09
CA LYS A 565 -75.09 3.46 -122.17
C LYS A 565 -76.01 2.36 -121.63
N LYS A 566 -75.61 1.66 -120.55
CA LYS A 566 -76.43 0.64 -119.89
C LYS A 566 -77.75 1.19 -119.31
N LEU A 567 -77.74 2.42 -118.79
CA LEU A 567 -78.93 3.04 -118.21
C LEU A 567 -79.99 3.40 -119.27
N ALA A 568 -79.57 3.73 -120.49
CA ALA A 568 -80.48 4.10 -121.58
C ALA A 568 -81.23 2.90 -122.17
N ASP A 569 -80.60 1.73 -122.25
CA ASP A 569 -81.20 0.51 -122.81
C ASP A 569 -82.29 -0.09 -121.89
N GLN A 570 -82.12 -0.02 -120.56
CA GLN A 570 -83.13 -0.48 -119.59
C GLN A 570 -84.45 0.31 -119.67
N ILE A 571 -84.40 1.61 -119.95
CA ILE A 571 -85.60 2.45 -120.07
C ILE A 571 -86.40 2.11 -121.35
N ARG A 572 -85.73 1.59 -122.39
CA ARG A 572 -86.36 1.24 -123.67
C ARG A 572 -87.16 -0.07 -123.59
N GLU A 573 -86.66 -1.08 -122.87
CA GLU A 573 -87.36 -2.36 -122.66
C GLU A 573 -88.63 -2.22 -121.80
N GLN A 574 -88.62 -1.36 -120.78
CA GLN A 574 -89.79 -1.14 -119.92
C GLN A 574 -90.98 -0.50 -120.67
N ARG A 575 -90.72 0.35 -121.68
CA ARG A 575 -91.80 0.97 -122.47
C ARG A 575 -92.43 0.02 -123.48
N ALA A 576 -91.67 -0.93 -124.02
CA ALA A 576 -92.19 -1.93 -124.97
C ALA A 576 -93.18 -2.92 -124.31
N THR A 577 -92.93 -3.28 -123.06
CA THR A 577 -93.78 -4.20 -122.28
C THR A 577 -95.11 -3.55 -121.83
N GLN A 578 -95.13 -2.26 -121.52
CA GLN A 578 -96.37 -1.52 -121.22
C GLN A 578 -97.27 -1.36 -122.45
N LYS A 579 -96.70 -1.19 -123.65
CA LYS A 579 -97.48 -1.02 -124.89
C LYS A 579 -98.24 -2.28 -125.32
N LYS A 580 -97.70 -3.48 -125.03
CA LYS A 580 -98.39 -4.77 -125.29
C LYS A 580 -99.57 -4.99 -124.34
N LYS A 581 -99.43 -4.68 -123.04
CA LYS A 581 -100.52 -4.83 -122.06
C LYS A 581 -101.76 -3.97 -122.37
N LEU A 582 -101.55 -2.78 -122.93
CA LEU A 582 -102.62 -1.83 -123.27
C LEU A 582 -103.38 -2.20 -124.57
N ALA A 583 -102.81 -3.06 -125.41
CA ALA A 583 -103.46 -3.55 -126.63
C ALA A 583 -104.44 -4.71 -126.35
N ASP A 584 -104.11 -5.59 -125.42
CA ASP A 584 -104.94 -6.76 -125.05
C ASP A 584 -106.22 -6.37 -124.29
N GLU A 585 -106.20 -5.27 -123.52
CA GLU A 585 -107.40 -4.72 -122.85
C GLU A 585 -108.42 -4.09 -123.83
N LYS A 586 -107.93 -3.54 -124.96
CA LYS A 586 -108.78 -2.92 -126.00
C LYS A 586 -109.56 -3.93 -126.85
N GLN A 587 -109.13 -5.20 -126.91
CA GLN A 587 -109.86 -6.26 -127.62
C GLN A 587 -110.96 -6.90 -126.75
N LYS A 588 -110.74 -7.08 -125.44
CA LYS A 588 -111.75 -7.66 -124.53
C LYS A 588 -112.96 -6.76 -124.33
N THR A 589 -112.78 -5.43 -124.33
CA THR A 589 -113.86 -4.46 -124.12
C THR A 589 -114.79 -4.28 -125.33
N LYS A 590 -114.30 -4.51 -126.56
CA LYS A 590 -115.12 -4.45 -127.79
C LYS A 590 -116.08 -5.62 -127.98
N VAL A 591 -115.75 -6.81 -127.46
CA VAL A 591 -116.60 -8.02 -127.58
C VAL A 591 -117.78 -7.98 -126.60
N VAL A 592 -117.58 -7.39 -125.42
CA VAL A 592 -118.59 -7.31 -124.35
C VAL A 592 -119.64 -6.21 -124.61
N SER A 593 -119.30 -5.13 -125.30
CA SER A 593 -120.25 -4.05 -125.60
C SER A 593 -121.22 -4.40 -126.73
N ALA A 594 -120.77 -5.14 -127.76
CA ALA A 594 -121.63 -5.60 -128.86
C ALA A 594 -122.78 -6.51 -128.38
N GLN A 595 -122.56 -7.33 -127.35
CA GLN A 595 -123.60 -8.18 -126.76
C GLN A 595 -124.63 -7.42 -125.91
N ARG A 596 -124.25 -6.26 -125.33
CA ARG A 596 -125.19 -5.41 -124.57
C ARG A 596 -126.16 -4.64 -125.48
N ILE A 597 -125.72 -4.27 -126.68
CA ILE A 597 -126.54 -3.53 -127.67
C ILE A 597 -127.62 -4.44 -128.29
N ALA A 598 -127.37 -5.75 -128.41
CA ALA A 598 -128.38 -6.71 -128.89
C ALA A 598 -129.52 -6.95 -127.88
N LYS A 599 -129.20 -7.10 -126.58
CA LYS A 599 -130.21 -7.33 -125.52
C LYS A 599 -131.09 -6.11 -125.20
N ALA A 600 -130.63 -4.89 -125.51
CA ALA A 600 -131.44 -3.69 -125.29
C ALA A 600 -132.49 -3.47 -126.40
N LYS A 601 -132.20 -3.91 -127.64
CA LYS A 601 -133.15 -3.81 -128.76
C LYS A 601 -134.37 -4.74 -128.60
N GLU A 602 -134.22 -5.92 -128.00
CA GLU A 602 -135.36 -6.81 -127.70
C GLU A 602 -136.32 -6.23 -126.65
N LYS A 603 -135.81 -5.51 -125.64
CA LYS A 603 -136.66 -4.86 -124.62
C LYS A 603 -137.47 -3.68 -125.15
N ILE A 604 -136.99 -3.03 -126.22
CA ILE A 604 -137.70 -1.93 -126.89
C ILE A 604 -138.92 -2.44 -127.67
N GLN A 605 -138.93 -3.72 -128.11
CA GLN A 605 -140.05 -4.30 -128.85
C GLN A 605 -141.21 -4.75 -127.93
N THR A 606 -140.89 -5.35 -126.77
CA THR A 606 -141.90 -5.94 -125.86
C THR A 606 -142.70 -4.93 -125.03
N ASP A 607 -142.16 -3.73 -124.77
CA ASP A 607 -142.88 -2.69 -124.03
C ASP A 607 -143.79 -1.82 -124.94
N TYR A 608 -143.46 -1.71 -126.23
CA TYR A 608 -144.26 -0.98 -127.21
C TYR A 608 -145.59 -1.71 -127.52
N GLU A 609 -145.57 -3.05 -127.56
CA GLU A 609 -146.77 -3.88 -127.77
C GLU A 609 -147.68 -3.96 -126.53
N LYS A 610 -147.16 -3.71 -125.32
CA LYS A 610 -147.94 -3.75 -124.06
C LYS A 610 -148.77 -2.49 -123.74
N LYS A 611 -148.40 -1.29 -124.21
CA LYS A 611 -149.19 -0.06 -123.92
C LYS A 611 -150.07 0.42 -125.07
N VAL A 612 -149.83 -0.04 -126.30
CA VAL A 612 -150.82 0.08 -127.38
C VAL A 612 -152.05 -0.80 -127.08
N ASN A 613 -151.88 -1.93 -126.37
CA ASN A 613 -152.96 -2.80 -125.90
C ASN A 613 -153.67 -2.35 -124.60
N SER A 614 -153.17 -1.30 -123.92
CA SER A 614 -153.96 -0.52 -122.95
C SER A 614 -154.63 0.71 -123.62
N ALA A 615 -154.82 0.63 -124.93
CA ALA A 615 -156.08 0.94 -125.57
C ALA A 615 -157.29 0.95 -124.62
N LYS A 616 -158.13 1.95 -124.83
CA LYS A 616 -159.54 1.70 -125.19
C LYS A 616 -160.45 1.05 -124.11
N GLU A 617 -160.03 0.92 -122.85
CA GLU A 617 -160.92 0.68 -121.69
C GLU A 617 -160.96 1.85 -120.67
N LYS A 618 -160.70 3.08 -121.12
CA LYS A 618 -161.28 4.28 -120.48
C LYS A 618 -161.97 5.17 -121.52
N TYR A 619 -163.09 4.66 -122.03
CA TYR A 619 -164.29 5.49 -122.08
C TYR A 619 -164.79 5.67 -120.65
N LYS A 620 -164.94 6.91 -120.19
CA LYS A 620 -166.21 7.48 -119.70
C LYS A 620 -165.91 8.78 -118.93
N VAL A 621 -166.61 9.83 -119.41
CA VAL A 621 -166.74 11.20 -118.87
C VAL A 621 -165.66 12.16 -119.32
#